data_AF-A0A5C4V607-F1
#
_entry.id   AF-A0A5C4V607-F1
#
_cell.length_a   1.000
_cell.length_b   1.000
_cell.length_c   1.000
_cell.angle_alpha   90.00
_cell.angle_beta   90.00
_cell.angle_gamma   90.00
#
_symmetry.space_group_name_H-M   'P 1'
#
loop_
_entity.id
_entity.type
_entity.pdbx_description
1 polymer ?
#
loop_
_entity_poly.entity_id
_entity_poly.type
_entity_poly.pdbx_seq_one_letter_code
_entity_poly.pdbx_strand_id
1 'polypeptide(L)' 'MTPQQLHAALDERRRTLGLPWWRVAIQLQISGVFLNRMRHGHLSKPLRARVEAWLGEAS' A
#
# COMPACT_ATOMS: atom_id res chain seq x y z
N MET A 1 -2.78 12.52 0.17
CA MET A 1 -1.51 11.90 -0.26
C MET A 1 -1.55 11.53 -1.75
N THR A 2 -0.48 11.78 -2.49
CA THR A 2 -0.28 11.25 -3.84
C THR A 2 -0.11 9.72 -3.81
N PRO A 3 -0.25 9.01 -4.94
CA PRO A 3 0.02 7.57 -5.00
C PRO A 3 1.45 7.21 -4.53
N GLN A 4 2.44 8.03 -4.86
CA GLN A 4 3.82 7.82 -4.41
C GLN A 4 3.97 8.02 -2.90
N GLN A 5 3.30 9.03 -2.33
CA GLN A 5 3.27 9.24 -0.88
C GLN A 5 2.59 8.06 -0.15
N LEU A 6 1.49 7.53 -0.68
CA LEU A 6 0.85 6.34 -0.13
C LEU A 6 1.75 5.10 -0.23
N HIS A 7 2.47 4.93 -1.33
CA HIS A 7 3.45 3.86 -1.46
C HIS A 7 4.59 4.00 -0.45
N ALA A 8 5.10 5.21 -0.23
CA ALA A 8 6.14 5.45 0.78
C ALA A 8 5.63 5.15 2.20
N ALA A 9 4.41 5.57 2.54
CA ALA A 9 3.79 5.26 3.83
C ALA A 9 3.57 3.74 4.02
N LEU A 10 3.15 3.05 2.97
CA LEU A 10 3.07 1.59 2.95
C LEU A 10 4.44 0.95 3.17
N ASP A 11 5.48 1.45 2.51
CA ASP A 11 6.83 0.91 2.66
C ASP A 11 7.35 1.08 4.09
N GLU A 12 7.13 2.23 4.69
CA GLU A 12 7.52 2.51 6.08
C GLU A 12 6.81 1.56 7.04
N ARG A 13 5.48 1.49 6.99
CA ARG A 13 4.71 0.60 7.88
C ARG A 13 5.03 -0.88 7.62
N ARG A 14 5.23 -1.27 6.36
CA ARG A 14 5.69 -2.61 6.00
C ARG A 14 7.02 -2.95 6.69
N ARG A 15 7.98 -2.02 6.70
CA ARG A 15 9.28 -2.21 7.38
C ARG A 15 9.12 -2.32 8.89
N THR A 16 8.32 -1.46 9.50
CA THR A 16 8.00 -1.53 10.95
C THR A 16 7.40 -2.86 11.35
N LEU A 17 6.54 -3.43 10.50
CA LEU A 17 5.92 -4.73 10.73
C LEU A 17 6.80 -5.93 10.32
N GLY A 18 8.00 -5.70 9.78
CA GLY A 18 8.88 -6.76 9.27
C GLY A 18 8.28 -7.55 8.10
N LEU A 19 7.33 -6.97 7.36
CA LEU A 19 6.59 -7.68 6.33
C LEU A 19 7.31 -7.62 4.97
N PRO A 20 7.31 -8.72 4.21
CA PRO A 20 7.66 -8.69 2.80
C PRO A 20 6.51 -8.10 1.96
N TRP A 21 6.82 -7.52 0.80
CA TRP A 21 5.82 -6.89 -0.08
C TRP A 21 4.68 -7.81 -0.52
N TRP A 22 4.96 -9.10 -0.74
CA TRP A 22 3.92 -10.06 -1.11
C TRP A 22 2.86 -10.22 0.00
N ARG A 23 3.24 -10.08 1.27
CA ARG A 23 2.31 -10.18 2.39
C ARG A 23 1.41 -8.94 2.49
N VAL A 24 1.96 -7.76 2.21
CA VAL A 24 1.20 -6.50 2.09
C VAL A 24 0.17 -6.60 0.95
N ALA A 25 0.57 -7.15 -0.20
CA ALA A 25 -0.33 -7.35 -1.33
C ALA A 25 -1.52 -8.27 -0.97
N ILE A 26 -1.27 -9.36 -0.22
CA ILE A 26 -2.33 -10.24 0.30
C ILE A 26 -3.27 -9.49 1.25
N GLN A 27 -2.73 -8.72 2.20
CA GLN A 27 -3.53 -7.96 3.16
C GLN A 27 -4.40 -6.89 2.48
N LEU A 28 -3.89 -6.27 1.41
CA LEU A 28 -4.64 -5.32 0.58
C LEU A 28 -5.56 -6.00 -0.45
N GLN A 29 -5.54 -7.33 -0.53
CA GLN A 29 -6.27 -8.14 -1.52
C GLN A 29 -6.00 -7.69 -2.97
N ILE A 30 -4.71 -7.51 -3.31
CA ILE A 30 -4.24 -7.11 -4.64
C ILE A 30 -3.07 -7.97 -5.12
N SER A 31 -2.82 -7.94 -6.43
CA SER A 31 -1.54 -8.40 -6.99
C SER A 31 -0.43 -7.38 -6.76
N GLY A 32 0.81 -7.85 -6.61
CA GLY A 32 2.00 -7.01 -6.46
C GLY A 32 2.21 -6.01 -7.61
N VAL A 33 1.65 -6.28 -8.80
CA VAL A 33 1.67 -5.33 -9.93
C VAL A 33 1.02 -3.99 -9.57
N PHE A 34 -0.02 -3.99 -8.72
CA PHE A 34 -0.69 -2.76 -8.30
C PHE A 34 0.17 -1.92 -7.36
N LEU A 35 1.00 -2.55 -6.52
CA LEU A 35 1.98 -1.83 -5.70
C LEU A 35 3.02 -1.14 -6.58
N ASN A 36 3.54 -1.86 -7.59
CA ASN A 36 4.48 -1.26 -8.54
C ASN A 36 3.84 -0.11 -9.33
N ARG A 37 2.60 -0.28 -9.82
CA ARG A 37 1.86 0.80 -10.51
C ARG A 37 1.67 2.03 -9.62
N MET A 38 1.37 1.84 -8.34
CA MET A 38 1.22 2.93 -7.38
C MET A 38 2.53 3.68 -7.13
N ARG A 39 3.67 2.97 -7.09
CA ARG A 39 5.02 3.59 -7.08
C ARG A 39 5.23 4.53 -8.27
N HIS A 40 4.64 4.20 -9.42
CA HIS A 40 4.71 5.00 -10.66
C HIS A 40 3.58 6.04 -10.79
N GLY A 41 2.76 6.26 -9.76
CA GLY A 41 1.72 7.30 -9.78
C GLY A 41 0.32 6.81 -10.15
N HIS A 42 0.11 5.51 -10.34
CA HIS A 42 -1.19 4.97 -10.73
C HIS A 42 -1.92 4.33 -9.55
N LEU A 43 -3.08 4.89 -9.19
CA LEU A 43 -3.89 4.39 -8.09
C LEU A 43 -5.37 4.64 -8.36
N SER A 44 -6.17 3.57 -8.36
CA SER A 44 -7.63 3.68 -8.47
C SER A 44 -8.24 4.12 -7.15
N LYS A 45 -9.42 4.76 -7.18
CA LYS A 45 -10.14 5.17 -5.97
C LYS A 45 -10.43 4.00 -5.00
N PRO A 46 -10.88 2.81 -5.46
CA PRO A 46 -11.12 1.68 -4.54
C PRO A 46 -9.82 1.19 -3.88
N LEU A 47 -8.71 1.16 -4.62
CA LEU A 47 -7.43 0.75 -4.06
C LEU A 47 -6.88 1.79 -3.07
N ARG A 48 -7.04 3.08 -3.36
CA ARG A 48 -6.74 4.15 -2.41
C ARG A 48 -7.44 3.93 -1.08
N ALA A 49 -8.75 3.69 -1.08
CA ALA A 49 -9.51 3.49 0.15
C ALA A 49 -8.99 2.29 0.97
N ARG A 50 -8.63 1.19 0.31
CA ARG A 50 -8.04 0.01 0.97
C ARG A 50 -6.68 0.31 1.57
N VAL A 51 -5.83 1.03 0.84
CA VAL A 51 -4.50 1.42 1.33
C VAL A 51 -4.62 2.36 2.52
N GLU A 52 -5.49 3.36 2.45
CA GLU A 52 -5.73 4.31 3.53
C GLU A 52 -6.32 3.61 4.76
N ALA A 53 -7.26 2.68 4.59
CA ALA A 53 -7.78 1.85 5.68
C ALA A 53 -6.68 0.99 6.32
N TRP A 54 -5.90 0.26 5.51
CA TRP A 54 -4.79 -0.56 6.00
C TRP A 54 -3.77 0.28 6.77
N LEU A 55 -3.48 1.52 6.32
CA LEU A 55 -2.60 2.46 7.02
C LEU A 55 -3.21 3.03 8.31
N GLY A 56 -4.54 3.08 8.42
CA GLY A 56 -5.28 3.54 9.60
C GLY A 56 -5.44 2.49 10.71
N GLU A 57 -5.36 1.19 10.41
CA GLU A 57 -5.52 0.10 11.39
C GLU A 57 -4.41 0.03 12.48
N ALA A 58 -3.40 0.90 12.46
CA ALA A 58 -2.36 0.98 13.50
C ALA A 58 -2.43 2.28 14.32
N SER A 59 -3.46 3.09 14.11
CA SER A 59 -3.77 4.26 14.94
C SER A 59 -4.67 3.89 16.11
#